data_AF-A0A847VGP5-F1
#
_entry.id   AF-A0A847VGP5-F1
#
_cell.length_a   1.000
_cell.length_b   1.000
_cell.length_c   1.000
_cell.angle_alpha   90.00
_cell.angle_beta   90.00
_cell.angle_gamma   90.00
#
_symmetry.space_group_name_H-M   'P 1'
#
loop_
_entity.id
_entity.type
_entity.pdbx_description
1 polymer ?
#
loop_
_entity_poly.entity_id
_entity_poly.type
_entity_poly.pdbx_seq_one_letter_code
_entity_poly.pdbx_strand_id
1 'polypeptide(L)'
;MLLYVLRRLLYALPLFFVVVVATFTLLHLIPGDPVQALVGDYPVPPAFREAIERKYRLNEPFTSQVAHYLGAVVQGDFGYSYQNQRPVRD
;
A
#
# COMPACT_ATOMS: atom_id res chain seq x y z
N MET A 1 6.58 13.28 -31.02
CA MET A 1 6.77 12.10 -30.15
C MET A 1 6.65 12.44 -28.66
N LEU A 2 7.37 13.42 -28.12
CA LEU A 2 7.29 13.79 -26.70
C LEU A 2 5.87 14.14 -26.21
N LEU A 3 5.15 15.00 -26.94
CA LEU A 3 3.73 15.35 -26.64
C LEU A 3 2.81 14.13 -26.65
N TYR A 4 3.05 13.16 -27.54
CA TYR A 4 2.29 11.91 -27.59
C TYR A 4 2.56 11.04 -26.36
N VAL A 5 3.83 10.92 -25.95
CA VAL A 5 4.21 10.19 -24.73
C VAL A 5 3.59 10.83 -23.49
N LEU A 6 3.70 12.16 -23.34
CA LEU A 6 3.09 12.88 -22.22
C LEU A 6 1.58 12.69 -22.15
N ARG A 7 0.89 12.80 -23.29
CA ARG A 7 -0.56 12.57 -23.37
C ARG A 7 -0.93 11.13 -23.00
N ARG A 8 -0.12 10.15 -23.42
CA ARG A 8 -0.31 8.74 -23.06
C ARG A 8 -0.12 8.49 -21.57
N LEU A 9 0.88 9.11 -20.95
CA LEU A 9 1.11 9.03 -19.50
C LEU A 9 -0.04 9.68 -18.72
N LEU A 10 -0.55 10.83 -19.18
CA LEU A 10 -1.72 11.47 -18.58
C LEU A 10 -2.97 10.58 -18.64
N TYR A 11 -3.19 9.84 -19.73
CA TYR A 11 -4.29 8.87 -19.80
C TYR A 11 -4.07 7.61 -18.97
N ALA A 12 -2.82 7.26 -18.69
CA ALA A 12 -2.50 6.13 -17.82
C ALA A 12 -2.77 6.45 -16.34
N LEU A 13 -2.60 7.70 -15.91
CA LEU A 13 -2.77 8.10 -14.50
C LEU A 13 -4.16 7.72 -13.92
N PRO A 14 -5.30 8.01 -14.57
CA PRO A 14 -6.61 7.57 -14.09
C PRO A 14 -6.70 6.04 -13.95
N LEU A 15 -6.16 5.29 -14.92
CA LEU A 15 -6.18 3.84 -14.89
C LEU A 15 -5.37 3.31 -13.70
N PHE A 16 -4.15 3.83 -13.49
CA PHE A 16 -3.33 3.50 -12.32
C PHE A 16 -4.05 3.83 -11.02
N PHE A 17 -4.68 5.00 -10.94
CA PHE A 17 -5.44 5.40 -9.75
C PHE A 17 -6.59 4.43 -9.45
N VAL A 18 -7.37 4.05 -10.46
CA VAL A 18 -8.45 3.06 -10.31
C VAL A 18 -7.90 1.73 -9.84
N VAL A 19 -6.80 1.25 -10.41
CA VAL A 19 -6.17 -0.01 -9.99
C VAL A 19 -5.72 0.06 -8.53
N VAL A 20 -5.05 1.14 -8.11
CA VAL A 20 -4.61 1.33 -6.72
C VAL A 20 -5.80 1.32 -5.77
N VAL A 21 -6.83 2.11 -6.04
CA VAL A 21 -8.04 2.18 -5.20
C VAL A 21 -8.74 0.82 -5.15
N ALA A 22 -8.84 0.12 -6.28
CA ALA A 22 -9.42 -1.22 -6.34
C ALA A 22 -8.63 -2.21 -5.50
N THR A 23 -7.30 -2.24 -5.60
CA THR A 23 -6.44 -3.11 -4.79
C THR A 23 -6.59 -2.80 -3.30
N PHE A 24 -6.54 -1.53 -2.90
CA PHE A 24 -6.72 -1.15 -1.50
C PHE A 24 -8.11 -1.54 -0.97
N THR A 25 -9.15 -1.34 -1.78
CA THR A 25 -10.52 -1.75 -1.43
C THR A 25 -10.61 -3.27 -1.27
N LEU A 26 -10.04 -4.04 -2.19
CA LEU A 26 -10.00 -5.50 -2.11
C LEU A 26 -9.28 -5.96 -0.84
N LEU A 27 -8.16 -5.34 -0.47
CA LEU A 27 -7.44 -5.67 0.77
C LEU A 27 -8.29 -5.41 2.02
N HIS A 28 -9.07 -4.32 2.05
CA HIS A 28 -9.98 -4.02 3.17
C HIS A 28 -11.20 -4.94 3.21
N LEU A 29 -11.61 -5.49 2.06
CA LEU A 29 -12.72 -6.45 1.97
C LEU A 29 -12.31 -7.87 2.37
N ILE A 30 -11.01 -8.20 2.36
CA ILE A 30 -10.54 -9.50 2.84
C ILE A 30 -10.81 -9.58 4.34
N PRO A 31 -11.68 -10.51 4.80
CA PRO A 31 -11.90 -10.71 6.21
C PRO A 31 -10.63 -11.29 6.83
N GLY A 32 -10.07 -10.57 7.80
CA GLY A 32 -8.84 -10.95 8.46
C GLY A 32 -8.21 -9.76 9.17
N ASP A 33 -7.33 -10.04 10.11
CA ASP A 33 -6.55 -9.02 10.78
C ASP A 33 -5.16 -8.92 10.13
N PRO A 34 -4.81 -7.80 9.48
CA PRO A 34 -3.50 -7.63 8.85
C PRO A 34 -2.35 -7.77 9.85
N VAL A 35 -2.57 -7.41 11.11
CA VAL A 35 -1.56 -7.59 12.17
C VAL A 35 -1.38 -9.08 12.46
N GLN A 36 -2.48 -9.82 12.65
CA GLN A 36 -2.44 -11.27 12.85
C GLN A 36 -1.80 -11.98 11.64
N ALA A 37 -2.09 -11.56 10.42
CA ALA A 37 -1.50 -12.13 9.20
C ALA A 37 0.03 -12.00 9.15
N LEU A 38 0.61 -10.98 9.79
CA LEU A 38 2.06 -10.79 9.87
C LEU A 38 2.72 -11.73 10.90
N VAL A 39 2.02 -12.06 11.98
CA VAL A 39 2.57 -12.88 13.08
C VAL A 39 2.12 -14.34 13.01
N GLY A 40 1.19 -14.71 12.12
CA GLY A 40 0.64 -16.06 12.01
C GLY A 40 -0.30 -16.40 13.16
N ASP A 41 -0.23 -17.61 13.69
CA ASP A 41 -1.09 -18.07 14.79
C ASP A 41 -0.61 -17.64 16.19
N TYR A 42 0.47 -16.85 16.26
CA TYR A 42 1.00 -16.39 17.54
C TYR A 42 0.08 -15.33 18.16
N PRO A 43 -0.10 -15.35 19.50
CA PRO A 43 -0.86 -14.32 20.18
C PRO A 43 -0.15 -12.97 20.02
N VAL A 44 -0.91 -11.94 19.66
CA VAL A 44 -0.40 -10.59 19.42
C VAL A 44 -0.60 -9.74 20.68
N PRO A 45 0.47 -9.34 21.40
CA PRO A 45 0.35 -8.44 22.54
C PRO A 45 -0.24 -7.08 22.10
N PRO A 46 -1.10 -6.43 22.91
CA PRO A 46 -1.71 -5.15 22.54
C PRO A 46 -0.70 -4.07 22.15
N ALA A 47 0.39 -3.96 22.92
CA ALA A 47 1.46 -3.01 22.64
C ALA A 47 2.16 -3.26 21.28
N PHE A 48 2.30 -4.53 20.89
CA PHE A 48 2.87 -4.88 19.59
C PHE A 48 1.89 -4.54 18.46
N ARG A 49 0.60 -4.84 18.63
CA ARG A 49 -0.45 -4.48 17.68
C ARG A 49 -0.43 -2.98 17.39
N GLU A 50 -0.49 -2.14 18.42
CA GLU A 50 -0.47 -0.69 18.22
C GLU A 50 0.79 -0.19 17.52
N ALA A 51 1.94 -0.79 17.81
CA ALA A 51 3.20 -0.43 17.15
C ALA A 51 3.16 -0.78 15.66
N ILE A 52 2.61 -1.94 15.31
CA ILE A 52 2.47 -2.39 13.91
C ILE A 52 1.43 -1.56 13.16
N GLU A 53 0.26 -1.32 13.75
CA GLU A 53 -0.79 -0.50 13.15
C GLU A 53 -0.29 0.91 12.86
N ARG A 54 0.43 1.53 13.81
CA ARG A 54 1.06 2.85 13.61
C ARG A 54 2.16 2.81 12.55
N LYS A 55 3.03 1.79 12.59
CA LYS A 55 4.14 1.64 11.64
C LYS A 55 3.65 1.50 10.20
N TYR A 56 2.55 0.77 9.98
CA TYR A 56 1.98 0.54 8.66
C TYR A 56 0.75 1.40 8.34
N ARG A 57 0.43 2.39 9.20
CA ARG A 57 -0.69 3.31 9.03
C ARG A 57 -2.05 2.62 8.89
N LEU A 58 -2.19 1.43 9.47
CA LEU A 58 -3.42 0.63 9.40
C LEU A 58 -4.57 1.27 10.19
N ASN A 59 -4.24 2.13 11.14
CA ASN A 59 -5.18 2.90 11.95
C ASN A 59 -5.58 4.25 11.31
N GLU A 60 -5.04 4.60 10.15
CA GLU A 60 -5.39 5.83 9.44
C GLU A 60 -6.61 5.63 8.53
N PRO A 61 -7.37 6.71 8.22
CA PRO A 61 -8.46 6.64 7.25
C PRO A 61 -7.98 6.12 5.89
N PHE A 62 -8.84 5.38 5.20
CA PHE A 62 -8.56 4.81 3.87
C PHE A 62 -7.92 5.81 2.89
N THR A 63 -8.47 7.03 2.83
CA THR A 63 -7.96 8.08 1.95
C THR A 63 -6.54 8.50 2.29
N SER A 64 -6.18 8.56 3.58
CA SER A 64 -4.82 8.86 4.03
C SER A 64 -3.85 7.75 3.64
N GLN A 65 -4.23 6.49 3.80
CA GLN A 65 -3.41 5.35 3.39
C GLN A 65 -3.09 5.39 1.89
N VAL A 66 -4.12 5.64 1.05
CA VAL A 66 -3.95 5.77 -0.40
C VAL A 66 -3.08 6.98 -0.75
N ALA A 67 -3.28 8.12 -0.11
CA ALA A 67 -2.48 9.33 -0.34
C ALA A 67 -1.00 9.13 0.02
N HIS A 68 -0.72 8.49 1.15
CA HIS A 68 0.64 8.15 1.56
C HIS A 68 1.31 7.19 0.58
N TYR A 69 0.59 6.16 0.12
CA TYR A 69 1.09 5.22 -0.87
C TYR A 69 1.41 5.90 -2.21
N LEU A 70 0.49 6.71 -2.74
CA LEU A 70 0.72 7.45 -3.98
C LEU A 70 1.89 8.44 -3.86
N GLY A 71 2.03 9.11 -2.71
CA GLY A 71 3.16 10.00 -2.44
C GLY A 71 4.51 9.28 -2.47
N ALA A 72 4.60 8.09 -1.87
CA ALA A 72 5.79 7.25 -1.91
C ALA A 72 6.12 6.79 -3.34
N VAL A 73 5.12 6.32 -4.08
CA VAL A 73 5.28 5.85 -5.47
C VAL A 73 5.81 6.94 -6.39
N VAL A 74 5.31 8.18 -6.26
CA VAL A 74 5.80 9.33 -7.05
C VAL A 74 7.26 9.66 -6.71
N GLN A 75 7.71 9.38 -5.50
CA GLN A 75 9.12 9.54 -5.09
C GLN A 75 10.00 8.33 -5.48
N GLY A 76 9.43 7.31 -6.12
CA GLY A 76 10.13 6.09 -6.51
C GLY A 76 10.27 5.05 -5.39
N ASP A 77 9.51 5.21 -4.29
CA ASP A 77 9.41 4.22 -3.23
C ASP A 77 8.16 3.34 -3.45
N PHE A 78 8.39 2.12 -3.92
CA PHE A 78 7.35 1.10 -4.14
C PHE A 78 7.09 0.24 -2.89
N GLY A 79 7.74 0.54 -1.77
CA GLY A 79 7.62 -0.18 -0.52
C GLY A 79 8.55 -1.39 -0.41
N TYR A 80 8.28 -2.22 0.60
CA TYR A 80 9.09 -3.37 0.97
C TYR A 80 8.32 -4.67 0.72
N SER A 81 8.97 -5.63 0.07
CA SER A 81 8.46 -6.99 -0.07
C SER A 81 8.80 -7.80 1.18
N TYR A 82 7.78 -8.16 1.95
CA TYR A 82 7.96 -9.05 3.12
C TYR A 82 8.29 -10.48 2.72
N GLN A 83 7.83 -10.92 1.55
CA GLN A 83 8.11 -12.25 1.03
C GLN A 83 9.58 -12.39 0.62
N ASN A 84 10.12 -11.39 -0.08
CA ASN A 84 11.49 -11.43 -0.60
C ASN A 84 12.49 -10.71 0.33
N GLN A 85 12.01 -10.15 1.44
CA GLN A 85 12.79 -9.40 2.42
C GLN A 85 13.68 -8.30 1.80
N ARG A 86 13.13 -7.55 0.83
CA ARG A 86 13.84 -6.49 0.13
C ARG A 86 12.91 -5.39 -0.39
N PRO A 87 13.41 -4.17 -0.64
CA PRO A 87 12.65 -3.14 -1.34
C PRO A 87 12.12 -3.66 -2.67
N VAL A 88 10.91 -3.26 -3.05
CA VAL A 88 10.26 -3.73 -4.30
C VAL A 88 11.01 -3.28 -5.55
N ARG A 89 11.80 -2.21 -5.45
CA ARG A 89 12.62 -1.69 -6.56
C ARG A 89 13.86 -2.54 -6.89
N ASP A 90 14.27 -3.47 -6.00
CA ASP A 90 15.50 -4.28 -6.08
C ASP A 90 15.19 -5.78 -6.35
#